data_AF-A0A1J6KRN3-F1
#
_entry.id   AF-A0A1J6KRN3-F1
#
_cell.length_a   1.000
_cell.length_b   1.000
_cell.length_c   1.000
_cell.angle_alpha   90.00
_cell.angle_beta   90.00
_cell.angle_gamma   90.00
#
_symmetry.space_group_name_H-M   'P 1'
#
loop_
_entity.id
_entity.type
_entity.pdbx_description
1 polymer ?
#
loop_
_entity_poly.entity_id
_entity_poly.type
_entity_poly.pdbx_seq_one_letter_code
_entity_poly.pdbx_strand_id
1 'polypeptide(L)'
;MQVLYKLNFLHCFMICGGLRLKRDITEYGEFVGSFNAPSVDEKFEQLGIMANVFIVAPESLSTLFEGTPSIRKDAQRFIQLREDYKSAKLAARLSSLWPSSS
;
A
#
# COMPACT_ATOMS: atom_id res chain seq x y z
N MET A 1 -19.03 20.62 -9.60
CA MET A 1 -17.64 21.15 -9.53
C MET A 1 -17.05 21.07 -8.11
N GLN A 2 -17.62 21.71 -7.08
CA GLN A 2 -17.06 21.74 -5.70
C GLN A 2 -16.79 20.35 -5.05
N VAL A 3 -17.71 19.39 -5.20
CA VAL A 3 -17.55 18.02 -4.65
C VAL A 3 -16.40 17.26 -5.32
N LEU A 4 -16.24 17.43 -6.63
CA LEU A 4 -15.20 16.76 -7.43
C LEU A 4 -13.81 17.28 -7.08
N TYR A 5 -13.68 18.59 -6.84
CA TYR A 5 -12.45 19.23 -6.38
C TYR A 5 -12.06 18.77 -4.99
N LYS A 6 -13.02 18.70 -4.05
CA LYS A 6 -12.75 18.24 -2.69
C LYS A 6 -12.32 16.77 -2.65
N LEU A 7 -12.93 15.93 -3.48
CA LEU A 7 -12.55 14.52 -3.62
C LEU A 7 -11.16 14.35 -4.26
N ASN A 8 -10.84 15.12 -5.32
CA ASN A 8 -9.51 15.11 -5.95
C ASN A 8 -8.42 15.64 -5.00
N PHE A 9 -8.74 16.66 -4.21
CA PHE A 9 -7.78 17.28 -3.29
C PHE A 9 -7.42 16.33 -2.14
N LEU A 10 -8.41 15.65 -1.56
CA LEU A 10 -8.18 14.65 -0.50
C LEU A 10 -7.38 13.46 -1.03
N HIS A 11 -7.73 12.96 -2.22
CA HIS A 11 -7.00 11.91 -2.92
C HIS A 11 -5.53 12.30 -3.18
N CYS A 12 -5.27 13.55 -3.58
CA CYS A 12 -3.92 14.07 -3.78
C CYS A 12 -3.12 14.08 -2.46
N PHE A 13 -3.74 14.44 -1.33
CA PHE A 13 -3.08 14.40 -0.03
C PHE A 13 -2.69 12.97 0.38
N MET A 14 -3.57 12.00 0.11
CA MET A 14 -3.32 10.59 0.38
C MET A 14 -2.17 10.03 -0.49
N ILE A 15 -2.15 10.35 -1.79
CA ILE A 15 -1.07 9.95 -2.71
C ILE A 15 0.25 10.63 -2.32
N CYS A 16 0.23 11.94 -2.01
CA CYS A 16 1.42 12.65 -1.54
C CYS A 16 1.96 12.05 -0.23
N GLY A 17 1.08 11.64 0.69
CA GLY A 17 1.44 10.92 1.90
C GLY A 17 2.11 9.57 1.61
N GLY A 18 1.53 8.78 0.70
CA GLY A 18 2.10 7.50 0.25
C GLY A 18 3.47 7.65 -0.42
N LEU A 19 3.61 8.65 -1.30
CA LEU A 19 4.88 8.94 -1.98
C LEU A 19 5.97 9.40 -1.00
N ARG A 20 5.60 10.23 -0.02
CA ARG A 20 6.53 10.66 1.05
C ARG A 20 6.96 9.48 1.91
N LEU A 21 6.01 8.64 2.34
CA LEU A 21 6.30 7.42 3.07
C LEU A 21 7.25 6.50 2.29
N LYS A 22 7.02 6.34 0.98
CA LYS A 22 7.89 5.52 0.13
C LYS A 22 9.31 6.08 0.03
N ARG A 23 9.46 7.41 -0.08
CA ARG A 23 10.77 8.06 -0.03
C ARG A 23 11.47 7.78 1.30
N ASP A 24 10.79 8.00 2.41
CA ASP A 24 11.35 7.78 3.75
C ASP A 24 11.80 6.31 3.90
N ILE A 25 10.99 5.34 3.47
CA ILE A 25 11.35 3.91 3.50
C ILE A 25 12.59 3.61 2.64
N THR A 26 12.70 4.22 1.46
CA THR A 26 13.89 4.04 0.60
C THR A 26 15.14 4.62 1.27
N GLU A 27 15.07 5.85 1.78
CA GLU A 27 16.21 6.51 2.42
C GLU A 27 16.67 5.77 3.69
N TYR A 28 15.72 5.34 4.52
CA TYR A 28 16.03 4.49 5.67
C TYR A 28 16.54 3.11 5.25
N GLY A 29 15.99 2.51 4.18
CA GLY A 29 16.46 1.22 3.67
C GLY A 29 17.91 1.27 3.22
N GLU A 30 18.30 2.31 2.50
CA GLU A 30 19.69 2.54 2.08
C GLU A 30 20.62 2.72 3.29
N PHE A 31 20.20 3.52 4.28
CA PHE A 31 20.96 3.70 5.51
C PHE A 31 21.12 2.37 6.26
N VAL A 32 20.05 1.59 6.37
CA VAL A 32 20.04 0.36 7.14
C VAL A 32 20.78 -0.80 6.44
N GLY A 33 20.85 -0.78 5.11
CA GLY A 33 21.69 -1.71 4.35
C GLY A 33 23.17 -1.64 4.72
N SER A 34 23.65 -0.50 5.24
CA SER A 34 25.04 -0.37 5.73
C SER A 34 25.36 -1.26 6.94
N PHE A 35 24.35 -1.75 7.67
CA PHE A 35 24.54 -2.63 8.81
C PHE A 35 24.75 -4.11 8.43
N ASN A 36 24.62 -4.47 7.15
CA ASN A 36 24.76 -5.86 6.63
C ASN A 36 23.88 -6.86 7.39
N ALA A 37 22.61 -6.52 7.61
CA ALA A 37 21.65 -7.35 8.34
C ALA A 37 20.51 -7.79 7.40
N PRO A 38 20.62 -8.98 6.76
CA PRO A 38 19.66 -9.42 5.74
C PRO A 38 18.21 -9.47 6.21
N SER A 39 17.99 -9.79 7.49
CA SER A 39 16.66 -9.84 8.08
C SER A 39 15.99 -8.46 8.16
N VAL A 40 16.77 -7.39 8.22
CA VAL A 40 16.27 -6.02 8.23
C VAL A 40 16.00 -5.55 6.80
N ASP A 41 16.87 -5.90 5.86
CA ASP A 41 16.69 -5.61 4.43
C ASP A 41 15.37 -6.21 3.91
N GLU A 42 15.09 -7.47 4.24
CA GLU A 42 13.82 -8.14 3.91
C GLU A 42 12.59 -7.39 4.48
N LYS A 43 12.73 -6.78 5.67
CA LYS A 43 11.65 -5.99 6.29
C LYS A 43 11.44 -4.68 5.58
N PHE A 44 12.51 -4.01 5.13
CA PHE A 44 12.42 -2.80 4.33
C PHE A 44 11.83 -3.06 2.94
N GLU A 45 12.15 -4.19 2.31
CA GLU A 45 11.51 -4.62 1.06
C GLU A 45 9.99 -4.82 1.25
N GLN A 46 9.60 -5.53 2.31
CA GLN A 46 8.18 -5.72 2.69
C GLN A 46 7.47 -4.38 2.96
N LEU A 47 8.13 -3.45 3.65
CA LEU A 47 7.61 -2.10 3.90
C LEU A 47 7.45 -1.29 2.60
N GLY A 48 8.39 -1.42 1.66
CA GLY A 48 8.33 -0.77 0.35
C GLY A 48 7.13 -1.26 -0.47
N ILE A 49 6.87 -2.56 -0.46
CA ILE A 49 5.66 -3.13 -1.09
C ILE A 49 4.41 -2.60 -0.39
N MET A 50 4.43 -2.50 0.94
CA MET A 50 3.29 -1.97 1.68
C MET A 50 2.99 -0.50 1.41
N ALA A 51 4.01 0.34 1.26
CA ALA A 51 3.82 1.75 0.91
C ALA A 51 3.10 1.93 -0.45
N ASN A 52 3.31 1.00 -1.39
CA ASN A 52 2.63 1.05 -2.68
C ASN A 52 1.10 0.94 -2.58
N VAL A 53 0.55 0.36 -1.50
CA VAL A 53 -0.91 0.31 -1.28
C VAL A 53 -1.57 1.68 -1.34
N PHE A 54 -0.87 2.72 -0.88
CA PHE A 54 -1.40 4.08 -0.84
C PHE A 54 -1.19 4.86 -2.15
N ILE A 55 -0.40 4.32 -3.08
CA ILE A 55 0.01 5.00 -4.31
C ILE A 55 -0.67 4.39 -5.53
N VAL A 56 -0.79 3.06 -5.57
CA VAL A 56 -1.27 2.35 -6.77
C VAL A 56 -2.79 2.47 -6.93
N ALA A 57 -3.21 2.46 -8.20
CA ALA A 57 -4.60 2.39 -8.57
C ALA A 57 -5.26 1.11 -7.98
N PRO A 58 -6.57 1.15 -7.67
CA PRO A 58 -7.25 0.04 -7.02
C PRO A 58 -7.20 -1.28 -7.82
N GLU A 59 -7.13 -1.21 -9.14
CA GLU A 59 -6.95 -2.35 -10.06
C GLU A 59 -5.58 -3.02 -9.96
N SER A 60 -4.54 -2.30 -9.54
CA SER A 60 -3.18 -2.83 -9.41
C SER A 60 -2.90 -3.44 -8.03
N LEU A 61 -3.86 -3.38 -7.09
CA LEU A 61 -3.69 -3.92 -5.75
C LEU A 61 -3.56 -5.45 -5.73
N SER A 62 -4.18 -6.17 -6.66
CA SER A 62 -4.12 -7.63 -6.71
C SER A 62 -2.71 -8.14 -7.03
N THR A 63 -2.07 -7.53 -8.02
CA THR A 63 -0.76 -7.93 -8.53
C THR A 63 0.37 -7.56 -7.58
N LEU A 64 0.15 -6.57 -6.70
CA LEU A 64 1.15 -6.07 -5.77
C LEU A 64 1.66 -7.13 -4.78
N PHE A 65 0.87 -8.19 -4.50
CA PHE A 65 1.18 -9.20 -3.48
C PHE A 65 1.34 -10.62 -4.03
N GLU A 66 1.48 -10.76 -5.34
CA GLU A 66 1.72 -12.06 -5.97
C GLU A 66 3.07 -12.65 -5.55
N GLY A 67 4.11 -11.82 -5.46
CA GLY A 67 5.46 -12.22 -5.04
C GLY A 67 5.72 -12.23 -3.53
N THR A 68 4.77 -11.78 -2.70
CA THR A 68 5.00 -11.66 -1.24
C THR A 68 3.73 -11.98 -0.45
N PRO A 69 3.35 -13.27 -0.33
CA PRO A 69 2.09 -13.66 0.29
C PRO A 69 2.04 -13.40 1.80
N SER A 70 3.19 -13.35 2.48
CA SER A 70 3.31 -13.16 3.93
C SER A 70 2.71 -11.84 4.42
N ILE A 71 2.75 -10.78 3.61
CA ILE A 71 2.28 -9.45 3.98
C ILE A 71 0.80 -9.20 3.64
N ARG A 72 0.12 -10.14 2.96
CA ARG A 72 -1.26 -9.96 2.47
C ARG A 72 -2.26 -9.60 3.57
N LYS A 73 -2.12 -10.23 4.75
CA LYS A 73 -3.02 -9.98 5.88
C LYS A 73 -2.90 -8.56 6.41
N ASP A 74 -1.68 -8.05 6.54
CA ASP A 74 -1.45 -6.67 6.95
C ASP A 74 -1.83 -5.69 5.84
N ALA A 75 -1.59 -6.07 4.58
CA ALA A 75 -2.03 -5.30 3.42
C ALA A 75 -3.54 -5.06 3.40
N GLN A 76 -4.34 -6.08 3.69
CA GLN A 76 -5.79 -5.93 3.79
C GLN A 76 -6.21 -4.87 4.82
N ARG A 77 -5.52 -4.80 5.97
CA ARG A 77 -5.78 -3.79 6.99
C ARG A 77 -5.46 -2.38 6.49
N PHE A 78 -4.35 -2.21 5.77
CA PHE A 78 -3.98 -0.92 5.20
C PHE A 78 -4.86 -0.49 4.02
N ILE A 79 -5.32 -1.43 3.19
CA ILE A 79 -6.25 -1.13 2.09
C ILE A 79 -7.58 -0.60 2.64
N GLN A 80 -8.04 -1.08 3.80
CA GLN A 80 -9.24 -0.56 4.48
C GLN A 80 -9.11 0.91 4.93
N LEU A 81 -7.89 1.41 5.09
CA LEU A 81 -7.63 2.80 5.46
C LEU A 81 -7.63 3.76 4.25
N ARG A 82 -7.66 3.23 3.02
CA ARG A 82 -7.70 4.07 1.82
C ARG A 82 -9.01 4.85 1.73
N GLU A 83 -8.94 6.10 1.31
CA GLU A 83 -10.12 6.95 1.13
C GLU A 83 -11.07 6.41 0.05
N ASP A 84 -10.53 5.79 -0.99
CA ASP A 84 -11.30 5.20 -2.07
C ASP A 84 -11.84 3.79 -1.74
N TYR A 85 -11.60 3.29 -0.52
CA TYR A 85 -12.03 1.94 -0.13
C TYR A 85 -13.53 1.70 -0.38
N LYS A 86 -14.37 2.66 0.01
CA LYS A 86 -15.83 2.59 -0.19
C LYS A 86 -16.24 2.91 -1.63
N SER A 87 -15.64 3.92 -2.26
CA SER A 87 -16.03 4.39 -3.60
C SER A 87 -15.61 3.43 -4.71
N ALA A 88 -14.45 2.80 -4.59
CA ALA A 88 -13.93 1.80 -5.54
C ALA A 88 -14.47 0.38 -5.27
N LYS A 89 -15.39 0.21 -4.30
CA LYS A 89 -15.95 -1.09 -3.88
C LYS A 89 -14.84 -2.11 -3.57
N LEU A 90 -13.76 -1.65 -2.93
CA LEU A 90 -12.57 -2.48 -2.68
C LEU A 90 -12.90 -3.71 -1.83
N ALA A 91 -13.87 -3.61 -0.90
CA ALA A 91 -14.34 -4.76 -0.12
C ALA A 91 -14.78 -5.93 -0.99
N ALA A 92 -15.53 -5.68 -2.08
CA ALA A 92 -16.01 -6.72 -3.00
C ALA A 92 -14.88 -7.30 -3.86
N ARG A 93 -13.93 -6.47 -4.30
CA ARG A 93 -12.76 -6.92 -5.06
C ARG A 93 -11.81 -7.75 -4.19
N LEU A 94 -11.53 -7.28 -2.98
CA LEU A 94 -10.68 -7.96 -2.01
C LEU A 94 -11.23 -9.33 -1.63
N SER A 95 -12.54 -9.45 -1.40
CA SER A 95 -13.18 -10.74 -1.09
C SER A 95 -13.15 -11.71 -2.27
N SER A 96 -13.18 -11.22 -3.52
CA SER A 96 -12.96 -12.06 -4.70
C SER A 96 -11.49 -12.48 -4.92
N LEU A 97 -10.54 -11.63 -4.52
CA LEU A 97 -9.09 -11.84 -4.73
C LEU A 97 -8.44 -12.65 -3.61
N TRP A 98 -8.94 -12.50 -2.39
CA TRP A 98 -8.53 -13.25 -1.22
C TRP A 98 -9.75 -13.86 -0.57
N PRO A 99 -10.27 -14.98 -1.12
CA PRO A 99 -11.25 -15.77 -0.41
C PRO A 99 -10.65 -16.09 0.95
N SER A 100 -11.37 -15.71 2.00
CA SER A 100 -11.03 -16.07 3.38
C SER A 100 -10.73 -17.55 3.37
N SER A 101 -9.46 -17.92 3.51
CA SER A 101 -9.10 -19.31 3.68
C SER A 101 -9.69 -19.70 5.03
N SER A 102 -10.75 -20.51 4.96
CA SER A 102 -11.38 -21.16 6.12
C SER A 102 -10.33 -21.92 6.93
#